data_AF-A0A0C2FN58-F1
#
_entry.id   AF-A0A0C2FN58-F1
#
_cell.length_a   1.000
_cell.length_b   1.000
_cell.length_c   1.000
_cell.angle_alpha   90.00
_cell.angle_beta   90.00
_cell.angle_gamma   90.00
#
_symmetry.space_group_name_H-M   'P 1'
#
loop_
_entity.id
_entity.type
_entity.pdbx_description
1 polymer ?
#
loop_
_entity_poly.entity_id
_entity_poly.type
_entity_poly.pdbx_seq_one_letter_code
_entity_poly.pdbx_strand_id
1 'polypeptide(L)'
;SKGRARKRDGGAKYFILVDEADSGKCSEDLRDFVQIEKMLLRRCRNVHNPGIESENELRFSENVDTLVPPYVVPSTGAQVSLSSAIALVNRYCAKLPSDIFTRLVPQNRLIAVNSHGKT
;
A
#
# COMPACT_ATOMS: atom_id res chain seq x y z
N SER A 1 -5.49 -8.97 -17.61
CA SER A 1 -6.33 -8.06 -16.80
C SER A 1 -5.71 -6.68 -16.81
N LYS A 2 -6.52 -5.62 -16.65
CA LYS A 2 -6.12 -4.20 -16.66
C LYS A 2 -4.80 -3.94 -15.93
N GLY A 3 -4.65 -4.46 -14.72
CA GLY A 3 -3.43 -4.31 -13.90
C GLY A 3 -2.15 -4.97 -14.43
N ARG A 4 -2.17 -5.66 -15.57
CA ARG A 4 -0.97 -6.18 -16.25
C ARG A 4 -0.44 -5.22 -17.32
N ALA A 5 -1.26 -4.29 -17.81
CA ALA A 5 -0.88 -3.28 -18.79
C ALA A 5 -0.38 -2.02 -18.05
N ARG A 6 0.89 -2.00 -17.62
CA ARG A 6 1.46 -1.01 -16.68
C ARG A 6 2.41 0.02 -17.32
N LYS A 7 2.21 0.42 -18.58
CA LYS A 7 3.01 1.51 -19.16
C LYS A 7 2.67 2.82 -18.44
N ARG A 8 3.66 3.42 -17.78
CA ARG A 8 3.47 4.55 -16.84
C ARG A 8 2.95 5.83 -17.50
N ASP A 9 3.22 6.04 -18.78
CA ASP A 9 2.89 7.29 -19.49
C ASP A 9 1.58 7.21 -20.30
N GLY A 10 0.55 6.55 -19.74
CA GLY A 10 -0.78 6.49 -20.35
C GLY A 10 -0.91 5.72 -21.67
N GLY A 11 0.20 5.20 -22.22
CA GLY A 11 0.20 4.45 -23.49
C GLY A 11 -0.22 2.98 -23.39
N ALA A 12 -0.63 2.51 -22.22
CA ALA A 12 -1.09 1.14 -22.03
C ALA A 12 -2.55 1.00 -22.48
N LYS A 13 -2.80 0.08 -23.42
CA LYS A 13 -4.16 -0.30 -23.84
C LYS A 13 -4.49 -1.69 -23.30
N TYR A 14 -5.74 -1.91 -22.95
CA TYR A 14 -6.27 -3.24 -22.67
C TYR A 14 -7.59 -3.40 -23.43
N PHE A 15 -7.85 -4.62 -23.86
CA PHE A 15 -9.06 -4.98 -24.58
C PHE A 15 -9.79 -6.07 -23.78
N ILE A 16 -11.11 -6.04 -23.81
CA ILE A 16 -11.98 -7.08 -23.27
C ILE A 16 -12.72 -7.64 -24.47
N LEU A 17 -12.51 -8.93 -24.74
CA LEU A 17 -13.20 -9.66 -25.79
C LEU A 17 -14.42 -10.33 -25.16
N VAL A 18 -15.58 -10.12 -25.77
CA VAL A 18 -16.90 -10.57 -25.28
C VAL A 18 -17.73 -10.99 -26.49
N ASP A 19 -18.52 -12.04 -26.33
CA ASP A 19 -19.49 -12.45 -27.34
C ASP A 19 -20.57 -11.38 -27.51
N GLU A 20 -21.02 -11.18 -28.74
CA GLU A 20 -21.97 -10.12 -29.08
C GLU A 20 -23.26 -10.20 -28.26
N ALA A 21 -23.73 -11.43 -28.00
CA ALA A 21 -24.92 -11.71 -27.17
C ALA A 21 -24.79 -11.20 -25.72
N ASP A 22 -23.58 -11.14 -25.18
CA ASP A 22 -23.30 -10.74 -23.79
C ASP A 22 -22.76 -9.30 -23.67
N SER A 23 -22.61 -8.60 -24.80
CA SER A 23 -21.99 -7.27 -24.87
C SER A 23 -22.68 -6.23 -23.97
N GLY A 24 -24.02 -6.23 -23.95
CA GLY A 24 -24.82 -5.31 -23.13
C GLY A 24 -24.57 -5.51 -21.63
N LYS A 25 -24.71 -6.76 -21.16
CA LYS A 25 -24.48 -7.11 -19.76
C LYS A 25 -23.04 -6.83 -19.33
N CYS A 26 -22.06 -7.20 -20.17
CA CYS A 26 -20.66 -6.93 -19.85
C CYS A 26 -20.37 -5.42 -19.75
N SER A 27 -20.99 -4.60 -20.60
CA SER A 27 -20.85 -3.14 -20.55
C SER A 27 -21.42 -2.55 -19.25
N GLU A 28 -22.57 -3.04 -18.80
CA GLU A 28 -23.18 -2.62 -17.52
C GLU A 28 -22.30 -3.02 -16.32
N ASP A 29 -21.91 -4.29 -16.23
CA ASP A 29 -21.05 -4.79 -15.16
C ASP A 29 -19.71 -4.02 -15.13
N LEU A 30 -19.11 -3.74 -16.30
CA LEU A 30 -17.85 -3.01 -16.38
C LEU A 30 -17.99 -1.57 -15.86
N ARG A 31 -19.12 -0.91 -16.14
CA ARG A 31 -19.40 0.44 -15.63
C ARG A 31 -19.47 0.43 -14.11
N ASP A 32 -20.17 -0.54 -13.53
CA ASP A 32 -20.32 -0.69 -12.10
C ASP A 32 -18.97 -0.98 -11.43
N PHE A 33 -18.18 -1.91 -11.98
CA PHE A 33 -16.84 -2.20 -11.46
C PHE A 33 -15.91 -0.98 -11.49
N VAL A 34 -15.94 -0.18 -12.55
CA VAL A 34 -15.14 1.06 -12.62
C VAL A 34 -15.58 2.06 -11.56
N GLN A 35 -16.89 2.17 -11.29
CA GLN A 35 -17.41 3.09 -10.29
C GLN A 35 -17.07 2.63 -8.86
N ILE A 36 -17.18 1.33 -8.59
CA ILE A 36 -16.77 0.70 -7.33
C ILE A 36 -15.26 0.88 -7.12
N GLU A 37 -14.44 0.62 -8.14
CA GLU A 37 -12.99 0.82 -8.08
C GLU A 37 -12.65 2.26 -7.71
N LYS A 38 -13.28 3.27 -8.35
CA LYS A 38 -13.09 4.68 -8.00
C LYS A 38 -13.48 4.98 -6.55
N MET A 39 -14.60 4.45 -6.07
CA MET A 39 -15.03 4.64 -4.69
C MET A 39 -14.04 4.01 -3.70
N LEU A 40 -13.59 2.78 -3.97
CA LEU A 40 -12.61 2.07 -3.14
C LEU A 40 -11.27 2.79 -3.14
N LEU A 41 -10.78 3.26 -4.28
CA LEU A 41 -9.52 4.02 -4.34
C LEU A 41 -9.61 5.35 -3.59
N ARG A 42 -10.79 5.98 -3.51
CA ARG A 42 -10.99 7.19 -2.69
C ARG A 42 -11.01 6.89 -1.19
N ARG A 43 -11.63 5.78 -0.77
CA ARG A 43 -11.84 5.45 0.65
C ARG A 43 -10.72 4.62 1.28
N CYS A 44 -10.05 3.78 0.50
CA CYS A 44 -9.04 2.84 0.95
C CYS A 44 -7.66 3.29 0.43
N ARG A 45 -6.99 4.13 1.23
CA ARG A 45 -5.61 4.54 0.98
C ARG A 45 -4.68 3.36 1.27
N ASN A 46 -3.77 3.07 0.36
CA ASN A 46 -2.70 2.10 0.55
C ASN A 46 -1.43 2.60 -0.12
N VAL A 47 -0.30 1.95 0.17
CA VAL A 47 1.04 2.34 -0.35
C VAL A 47 1.08 2.41 -1.89
N HIS A 48 0.16 1.72 -2.58
CA HIS A 48 0.10 1.65 -4.05
C HIS A 48 -0.99 2.56 -4.66
N ASN A 49 -1.74 3.27 -3.82
CA ASN A 49 -2.80 4.22 -4.18
C ASN A 49 -2.72 5.45 -3.24
N PRO A 50 -1.65 6.26 -3.35
CA PRO A 50 -1.58 7.54 -2.66
C PRO A 50 -2.68 8.46 -3.23
N GLY A 51 -3.52 9.02 -2.37
CA GLY A 51 -4.64 9.87 -2.80
C GLY A 51 -4.16 11.12 -3.54
N ILE A 52 -4.73 11.38 -4.73
CA ILE A 52 -4.39 12.55 -5.56
C ILE A 52 -5.13 13.82 -5.05
N GLU A 53 -6.16 13.67 -4.22
CA GLU A 53 -7.02 14.78 -3.80
C GLU A 53 -7.13 14.83 -2.27
N SER A 54 -6.29 15.69 -1.66
CA SER A 54 -6.64 16.63 -0.59
C SER A 54 -5.36 17.11 0.08
N GLU A 55 -4.86 18.26 -0.37
CA GLU A 55 -3.88 19.05 0.37
C GLU A 55 -4.35 19.42 1.80
N ASN A 56 -5.64 19.21 2.13
CA ASN A 56 -6.22 19.52 3.44
C ASN A 56 -6.32 18.34 4.41
N GLU A 57 -6.32 17.07 3.97
CA GLU A 57 -6.24 15.92 4.90
C GLU A 57 -4.81 15.51 5.24
N LEU A 58 -3.82 16.00 4.48
CA LEU A 58 -2.40 15.83 4.77
C LEU A 58 -1.93 16.54 6.05
N ARG A 59 -2.78 17.35 6.70
CA ARG A 59 -2.45 18.03 7.96
C ARG A 59 -2.20 17.07 9.14
N PHE A 60 -2.66 15.81 9.06
CA PHE A 60 -2.29 14.75 10.02
C PHE A 60 -1.12 13.87 9.54
N SER A 61 -0.66 14.07 8.30
CA SER A 61 0.54 13.46 7.74
C SER A 61 1.67 14.49 7.74
N GLU A 62 1.89 15.16 8.89
CA GLU A 62 3.23 15.65 9.19
C GLU A 62 4.19 14.49 8.92
N ASN A 63 5.29 14.78 8.23
CA ASN A 63 6.29 13.80 7.87
C ASN A 63 6.64 12.99 9.14
N VAL A 64 6.08 11.77 9.27
CA VAL A 64 6.17 11.01 10.53
C VAL A 64 7.62 10.75 10.93
N ASP A 65 8.53 10.84 9.97
CA ASP A 65 9.97 10.74 10.18
C ASP A 65 10.56 11.91 10.98
N THR A 66 9.82 13.01 11.19
CA THR A 66 10.22 14.09 12.11
C THR A 66 9.86 13.80 13.56
N LEU A 67 8.96 12.84 13.83
CA LEU A 67 8.54 12.48 15.20
C LEU A 67 9.65 11.74 15.96
N VAL A 68 10.44 10.94 15.24
CA VAL A 68 11.55 10.16 15.81
C VAL A 68 12.71 10.19 14.81
N PRO A 69 13.93 10.59 15.23
CA PRO A 69 15.11 10.53 14.38
C PRO A 69 15.31 9.12 13.79
N PRO A 70 15.79 9.01 12.54
CA PRO A 70 16.02 7.71 11.93
C PRO A 70 17.07 6.92 12.71
N TYR A 71 16.89 5.61 12.80
CA TYR A 71 17.92 4.71 13.31
C TYR A 71 19.01 4.56 12.26
N VAL A 72 20.24 4.97 12.58
CA VAL A 72 21.39 4.90 11.66
C VAL A 72 22.38 3.86 12.16
N VAL A 73 22.78 2.93 11.28
CA VAL A 73 23.81 1.93 11.56
C VAL A 73 25.18 2.58 11.44
N PRO A 74 25.98 2.69 12.53
CA PRO A 74 27.23 3.46 12.51
C PRO A 74 28.28 2.94 11.53
N SER A 75 28.31 1.62 11.29
CA SER A 75 29.32 0.98 10.44
C SER A 75 29.07 1.15 8.94
N THR A 76 27.83 1.37 8.52
CA THR A 76 27.44 1.39 7.11
C THR A 76 26.75 2.68 6.68
N GLY A 77 26.27 3.49 7.62
CA GLY A 77 25.42 4.65 7.35
C GLY A 77 24.02 4.28 6.87
N ALA A 78 23.66 2.99 6.83
CA ALA A 78 22.31 2.57 6.49
C ALA A 78 21.32 3.09 7.54
N GLN A 79 20.19 3.63 7.10
CA GLN A 79 19.22 4.25 7.99
C GLN A 79 17.81 3.70 7.81
N VAL A 80 17.04 3.73 8.89
CA VAL A 80 15.64 3.33 8.93
C VAL A 80 14.82 4.44 9.59
N SER A 81 13.96 5.09 8.81
CA SER A 81 12.97 6.05 9.31
C SER A 81 11.64 5.37 9.68
N LEU A 82 10.76 6.07 10.41
CA LEU A 82 9.45 5.56 10.83
C LEU A 82 8.61 5.08 9.63
N SER A 83 8.60 5.84 8.55
CA SER A 83 7.90 5.52 7.29
C SER A 83 8.43 4.26 6.61
N SER A 84 9.73 3.97 6.76
CA SER A 84 10.41 2.82 6.12
C SER A 84 10.44 1.55 6.98
N ALA A 85 10.30 1.68 8.31
CA ALA A 85 10.55 0.60 9.28
C ALA A 85 9.71 -0.65 9.02
N ILE A 86 8.38 -0.49 8.86
CA ILE A 86 7.46 -1.61 8.65
C ILE A 86 7.78 -2.34 7.34
N ALA A 87 8.03 -1.61 6.26
CA ALA A 87 8.31 -2.20 4.96
C ALA A 87 9.63 -3.00 4.98
N LEU A 88 10.66 -2.50 5.66
CA LEU A 88 11.95 -3.16 5.78
C LEU A 88 11.84 -4.46 6.59
N VAL A 89 11.13 -4.43 7.73
CA VAL A 89 10.86 -5.62 8.55
C VAL A 89 10.11 -6.68 7.73
N ASN A 90 9.02 -6.29 7.06
CA ASN A 90 8.25 -7.20 6.21
C ASN A 90 9.11 -7.82 5.10
N ARG A 91 9.97 -7.03 4.45
CA ARG A 91 10.89 -7.50 3.41
C ARG A 91 11.89 -8.53 3.94
N TYR A 92 12.36 -8.36 5.17
CA TYR A 92 13.22 -9.35 5.82
C TYR A 92 12.45 -10.62 6.16
N CYS A 93 11.28 -10.50 6.79
CA CYS A 93 10.43 -11.65 7.13
C CYS A 93 10.06 -12.50 5.90
N ALA A 94 9.79 -11.86 4.76
CA ALA A 94 9.47 -12.55 3.50
C ALA A 94 10.65 -13.34 2.91
N LYS A 95 11.89 -13.08 3.35
CA LYS A 95 13.10 -13.79 2.90
C LYS A 95 13.57 -14.86 3.87
N LEU A 96 12.95 -14.95 5.06
CA LEU A 96 13.27 -16.01 6.00
C LEU A 96 12.88 -17.37 5.39
N PRO A 97 13.70 -18.42 5.56
CA PRO A 97 13.36 -19.75 5.07
C PRO A 97 12.06 -20.19 5.74
N SER A 98 11.06 -20.49 4.91
CA SER A 98 9.76 -21.02 5.34
C SER A 98 9.50 -22.34 4.65
N ASP A 99 8.98 -23.31 5.38
CA ASP A 99 8.43 -24.53 4.79
C ASP A 99 7.16 -24.21 3.97
N ILE A 100 6.84 -25.03 2.97
CA ILE A 100 5.71 -24.86 2.04
C ILE A 100 4.35 -24.80 2.74
N PHE A 101 4.27 -25.29 3.99
CA PHE A 101 3.06 -25.26 4.81
C PHE A 101 2.97 -24.04 5.73
N THR A 102 4.04 -23.26 5.90
CA THR A 102 4.08 -22.13 6.84
C THR A 102 4.24 -20.81 6.12
N ARG A 103 3.19 -19.97 6.16
CA ARG A 103 3.31 -18.58 5.70
C ARG A 103 3.89 -17.72 6.82
N LEU A 104 5.18 -17.38 6.73
CA LEU A 104 5.81 -16.45 7.66
C LEU A 104 5.23 -15.05 7.48
N VAL A 105 4.43 -14.63 8.46
CA VAL A 105 3.91 -13.26 8.58
C VAL A 105 4.32 -12.70 9.93
N PRO A 106 4.82 -11.45 9.99
CA PRO A 106 5.17 -10.85 11.27
C PRO A 106 3.90 -10.65 12.11
N GLN A 107 3.92 -11.17 13.32
CA GLN A 107 2.92 -10.84 14.34
C GLN A 107 3.42 -9.62 15.08
N ASN A 108 2.65 -8.53 15.00
CA ASN A 108 2.98 -7.28 15.68
C ASN A 108 2.04 -7.08 16.86
N ARG A 109 2.60 -6.70 18.01
CA ARG A 109 1.84 -6.31 19.19
C ARG A 109 2.30 -4.93 19.64
N LEU A 110 1.36 -4.02 19.81
CA LEU A 110 1.63 -2.74 20.45
C LEU A 110 1.56 -2.94 21.95
N ILE A 111 2.62 -2.54 22.65
CA ILE A 111 2.66 -2.50 24.10
C ILE A 111 2.86 -1.03 24.46
N ALA A 112 1.89 -0.45 25.16
CA ALA A 112 2.02 0.89 25.67
C ALA A 112 3.16 0.89 26.70
N VAL A 113 4.16 1.72 26.46
CA VAL A 113 5.22 1.99 27.43
C VAL A 113 4.89 3.28 28.15
N ASN A 114 4.86 3.25 29.47
CA ASN A 114 4.80 4.46 30.28
C ASN A 114 6.15 5.17 30.17
N SER A 115 6.25 6.11 29.23
CA SER A 115 7.39 7.02 29.20
C SER A 115 7.10 8.19 30.14
N HIS A 116 7.82 8.26 31.25
CA HIS A 116 7.84 9.39 32.21
C HIS A 116 6.60 9.64 33.09
N GLY A 117 5.79 8.62 33.38
CA GLY A 117 4.93 8.63 34.58
C GLY A 117 4.01 9.85 34.75
N LYS A 118 3.34 10.31 33.70
CA LYS A 118 2.17 11.21 33.83
C LYS A 118 1.02 10.70 32.97
N THR A 119 -0.04 10.29 33.67
CA THR A 119 -1.42 10.27 33.16
C THR A 119 -1.90 11.68 32.88
#